data_AF-G9P0T8-F1
#
_entry.id   AF-G9P0T8-F1
#
_cell.length_a   1.000
_cell.length_b   1.000
_cell.length_c   1.000
_cell.angle_alpha   90.00
_cell.angle_beta   90.00
_cell.angle_gamma   90.00
#
_symmetry.space_group_name_H-M   'P 1'
#
loop_
_entity.id
_entity.type
_entity.pdbx_description
1 polymer ?
#
loop_
_entity_poly.entity_id
_entity_poly.type
_entity_poly.pdbx_seq_one_letter_code
_entity_poly.pdbx_strand_id
1 'polypeptide(L)' 'MQLSSFTLLSSLAAMVLAQPNPGQACSGAGYDCSNDFHDILVCNGNQWVIAAACPSSCCAYPAGYPAPFCSC' A
#
# COMPACT_ATOMS: atom_id res chain seq x y z
N MET A 1 37.82 -27.70 25.61
CA MET A 1 37.36 -27.30 24.26
C MET A 1 35.95 -27.87 24.09
N GLN A 2 34.90 -27.10 24.39
CA GLN A 2 33.51 -27.56 24.20
C GLN A 2 32.79 -26.53 23.34
N LEU A 3 32.64 -26.88 22.06
CA LEU A 3 31.92 -26.09 21.05
C LEU A 3 30.43 -26.42 21.20
N SER A 4 29.70 -25.54 21.88
CA SER A 4 28.25 -25.59 21.93
C SER A 4 27.68 -25.01 20.64
N SER A 5 27.19 -25.87 19.76
CA SER A 5 26.50 -25.50 18.53
C SER A 5 25.13 -24.90 18.85
N PHE A 6 25.01 -23.57 18.78
CA PHE A 6 23.73 -22.87 18.83
C PHE A 6 23.15 -22.78 17.41
N THR A 7 22.27 -23.71 17.04
CA THR A 7 21.43 -23.57 15.84
C THR A 7 20.24 -22.66 16.18
N LEU A 8 20.41 -21.36 15.98
CA LEU A 8 19.32 -20.39 15.97
C LEU A 8 18.56 -20.52 14.64
N LEU A 9 17.62 -21.47 14.56
CA LEU A 9 16.60 -21.52 13.51
C LEU A 9 15.30 -20.89 14.03
N SER A 10 15.09 -19.62 13.70
CA SER A 10 13.78 -18.97 13.50
C SER A 10 14.10 -17.49 13.26
N SER A 11 13.67 -16.84 12.19
CA SER A 11 12.28 -16.73 11.77
C SER A 11 12.20 -16.32 10.30
N LEU A 12 11.42 -17.06 9.50
CA LEU A 12 11.04 -16.67 8.16
C LEU A 12 10.07 -15.48 8.26
N ALA A 13 10.57 -14.25 8.18
CA ALA A 13 9.73 -13.07 8.02
C ALA A 13 9.33 -12.94 6.54
N ALA A 14 8.45 -13.82 6.07
CA ALA A 14 7.80 -13.65 4.77
C ALA A 14 6.65 -12.64 4.91
N MET A 15 6.98 -11.36 5.04
CA MET A 15 6.00 -10.29 4.82
C MET A 15 6.02 -9.98 3.32
N VAL A 16 5.25 -10.73 2.53
CA VAL A 16 4.94 -10.31 1.17
C VAL A 16 3.52 -9.76 1.18
N LEU A 17 3.42 -8.46 1.41
CA LEU A 17 2.24 -7.67 1.06
C LEU A 17 2.72 -6.52 0.17
N ALA A 18 2.98 -6.84 -1.10
CA ALA A 18 3.02 -5.85 -2.16
C ALA A 18 1.71 -6.05 -2.96
N GLN A 19 0.88 -5.04 -3.22
CA GLN A 19 1.18 -3.62 -3.39
C GLN A 19 0.10 -2.72 -2.78
N PRO A 20 0.54 -1.63 -2.13
CA PRO A 20 -0.13 -0.34 -2.22
C PRO A 20 0.87 0.72 -2.73
N ASN A 21 0.56 1.47 -3.79
CA ASN A 21 1.53 2.47 -4.27
C ASN A 21 0.94 3.69 -5.00
N PRO A 22 1.24 4.89 -4.48
CA PRO A 22 1.23 6.17 -5.17
C PRO A 22 2.60 6.87 -5.07
N GLY A 23 3.66 6.18 -5.50
CA GLY A 23 5.02 6.66 -5.79
C GLY A 23 5.87 7.11 -4.60
N GLN A 24 5.28 7.51 -3.48
CA GLN A 24 5.97 8.18 -2.38
C GLN A 24 5.46 7.70 -1.02
N ALA A 25 6.31 7.89 0.01
CA ALA A 25 5.88 7.76 1.39
C ALA A 25 4.74 8.75 1.66
N CYS A 26 3.68 8.27 2.32
CA CYS A 26 2.60 9.15 2.76
C CYS A 26 2.70 9.46 4.24
N SER A 27 2.07 10.57 4.59
CA SER A 27 1.86 10.97 5.98
C SER A 27 0.46 11.55 6.11
N GLY A 28 -0.15 11.36 7.28
CA GLY A 28 -1.53 11.79 7.53
C GLY A 28 -2.57 10.87 6.92
N ALA A 29 -3.69 11.45 6.48
CA ALA A 29 -4.89 10.74 5.99
C ALA A 29 -5.24 11.12 4.54
N GLY A 30 -4.22 11.20 3.68
CA GLY A 30 -4.40 11.49 2.25
C GLY A 30 -5.04 10.32 1.50
N TYR A 31 -5.67 10.63 0.37
CA TYR A 31 -6.17 9.64 -0.58
C TYR A 31 -5.49 9.84 -1.94
N ASP A 32 -5.30 8.75 -2.67
CA ASP A 32 -4.77 8.78 -4.02
C ASP A 32 -5.26 7.58 -4.84
N CYS A 33 -5.07 7.59 -6.15
CA CYS A 33 -5.28 6.41 -6.97
C CYS A 33 -4.03 5.52 -6.94
N SER A 34 -4.22 4.21 -7.08
CA SER A 34 -3.13 3.30 -7.40
C SER A 34 -2.54 3.64 -8.77
N ASN A 35 -1.27 3.30 -8.98
CA ASN A 35 -0.57 3.56 -10.25
C ASN A 35 -1.23 2.90 -11.49
N ASP A 36 -2.01 1.84 -11.29
CA ASP A 36 -2.76 1.13 -12.33
C ASP A 36 -4.23 1.56 -12.40
N PHE A 37 -4.60 2.57 -11.61
CA PHE A 37 -5.95 3.15 -11.51
C PHE A 37 -7.05 2.16 -11.12
N HIS A 38 -6.67 0.99 -10.59
CA HIS A 38 -7.60 -0.04 -10.15
C HIS A 38 -8.07 0.12 -8.71
N ASP A 39 -7.43 0.97 -7.91
CA ASP A 39 -7.76 1.12 -6.50
C ASP A 39 -7.70 2.59 -6.08
N ILE A 40 -8.57 2.94 -5.14
CA ILE A 40 -8.44 4.12 -4.31
C ILE A 40 -7.63 3.71 -3.08
N LEU A 41 -6.52 4.40 -2.88
CA LEU A 41 -5.61 4.24 -1.75
C LEU A 41 -5.92 5.30 -0.69
N VAL A 42 -5.77 4.92 0.58
CA VAL A 42 -5.78 5.83 1.72
C VAL A 42 -4.48 5.65 2.50
N CYS A 43 -3.91 6.75 3.00
CA CYS A 43 -2.78 6.68 3.90
C CYS A 43 -3.25 6.39 5.33
N ASN A 44 -2.73 5.33 5.94
CA ASN A 44 -3.00 4.98 7.34
C ASN A 44 -2.04 5.67 8.33
N GLY A 45 -1.48 6.83 7.95
CA GLY A 45 -0.47 7.56 8.70
C GLY A 45 0.97 7.33 8.23
N ASN A 46 1.30 6.12 7.75
CA ASN A 46 2.66 5.77 7.32
C ASN A 46 2.71 4.90 6.06
N GLN A 47 1.60 4.26 5.70
CA GLN A 47 1.52 3.34 4.59
C GLN A 47 0.23 3.58 3.81
N TRP A 48 0.34 3.41 2.50
CA TRP A 48 -0.84 3.34 1.65
C TRP A 48 -1.53 2.00 1.86
N VAL A 49 -2.84 2.02 1.94
CA VAL A 49 -3.68 0.82 2.00
C VAL A 49 -4.87 1.01 1.06
N ILE A 50 -5.38 -0.07 0.50
CA ILE A 50 -6.53 -0.01 -0.39
C ILE A 50 -7.77 0.35 0.43
N ALA A 51 -8.41 1.47 0.08
CA ALA A 51 -9.68 1.90 0.65
C ALA A 51 -10.87 1.34 -0.14
N ALA A 52 -10.77 1.32 -1.47
CA ALA A 52 -11.79 0.79 -2.36
C ALA A 52 -11.18 0.31 -3.69
N ALA A 53 -11.76 -0.73 -4.28
CA ALA A 53 -11.39 -1.19 -5.62
C ALA A 53 -12.26 -0.50 -6.69
N CYS A 54 -11.61 0.03 -7.72
CA CYS A 54 -12.20 0.53 -8.95
C CYS A 54 -12.04 -0.50 -10.08
N PRO A 55 -13.12 -1.21 -10.48
CA PRO A 55 -13.06 -2.09 -11.63
C PRO A 55 -12.68 -1.30 -12.89
N SER A 56 -11.98 -1.96 -13.82
CA SER A 56 -11.65 -1.42 -15.15
C SER A 56 -10.70 -0.20 -15.21
N SER A 57 -9.81 -0.04 -14.22
CA SER A 57 -8.79 1.03 -14.19
C SER A 57 -9.40 2.45 -14.19
N CYS A 58 -10.53 2.63 -13.50
CA CYS A 58 -11.31 3.87 -13.54
C CYS A 58 -11.10 4.80 -12.35
N CYS A 59 -10.03 4.67 -11.57
CA CYS A 59 -9.75 5.62 -10.50
C CYS A 59 -9.39 7.00 -11.09
N ALA A 60 -10.14 8.03 -10.70
CA ALA A 60 -9.93 9.41 -11.13
C ALA A 60 -9.67 10.32 -9.92
N TYR A 61 -8.63 11.15 -10.00
CA TYR A 61 -8.37 12.18 -9.00
C TYR A 61 -8.13 13.57 -9.63
N PRO A 62 -9.19 14.24 -10.10
CA PRO A 62 -9.07 15.57 -10.67
C PRO A 62 -8.68 16.62 -9.61
N ALA A 63 -7.87 17.60 -10.02
CA ALA A 63 -7.43 18.69 -9.15
C ALA A 63 -8.63 19.47 -8.58
N GLY A 64 -8.56 19.78 -7.28
CA GLY A 64 -9.62 20.50 -6.56
C GLY A 64 -10.70 19.62 -5.94
N TYR A 65 -10.65 18.30 -6.15
CA TYR A 65 -11.52 17.35 -5.45
C TYR A 65 -10.91 16.95 -4.11
N PRO A 66 -11.74 16.68 -3.09
CA PRO A 66 -11.26 16.31 -1.76
C PRO A 66 -10.75 14.87 -1.67
N ALA A 67 -11.14 14.00 -2.61
CA ALA A 67 -10.75 12.59 -2.68
C ALA A 67 -10.94 12.04 -4.11
N PRO A 68 -10.18 11.00 -4.49
CA PRO A 68 -10.40 10.25 -5.74
C PRO A 68 -11.73 9.47 -5.70
N PHE A 69 -12.22 9.12 -6.88
CA PHE A 69 -13.44 8.33 -7.06
C PHE A 69 -13.31 7.40 -8.27
N CYS A 70 -14.09 6.31 -8.29
CA CYS A 70 -14.18 5.45 -9.45
C CYS A 70 -15.14 6.06 -10.46
N SER A 71 -14.64 6.44 -11.64
CA SER A 71 -15.47 6.97 -12.72
C SER A 71 -14.93 6.62 -14.09
N CYS A 72 -15.80 5.96 -14.84
CA CYS A 72 -15.81 5.79 -16.28
C CYS A 72 -17.29 5.91 -16.70
#